data_AF-C6TDY3-F1
#
_entry.id   AF-C6TDY3-F1
#
_cell.length_a   1.000
_cell.length_b   1.000
_cell.length_c   1.000
_cell.angle_alpha   90.00
_cell.angle_beta   90.00
_cell.angle_gamma   90.00
#
_symmetry.space_group_name_H-M   'P 1'
#
loop_
_entity.id
_entity.type
_entity.pdbx_description
1 polymer ?
#
loop_
_entity_poly.entity_id
_entity_poly.type
_entity_poly.pdbx_seq_one_letter_code
_entity_poly.pdbx_strand_id
1 'polypeptide(L)'
;MLGVIRHKSIRHAFSAIRHLSSAAKEITVREALNSALDEEMSADPKVFLMGEEVGEYQGAYKISKGLLEKFGPERVLDTPITEAGFAGIGVGAAYYGLGPVVEFMTFNFSMQAIDHIINSAAKKKKK
;
A
#
# COMPACT_ATOMS: atom_id res chain seq x y z
N MET A 1 50.96 -14.31 -49.97
CA MET A 1 49.53 -14.25 -50.35
C MET A 1 48.77 -15.18 -49.42
N LEU A 2 47.65 -14.71 -48.85
CA LEU A 2 46.78 -15.31 -47.81
C LEU A 2 47.38 -15.30 -46.38
N GLY A 3 46.68 -14.91 -45.32
CA GLY A 3 45.30 -14.50 -45.11
C GLY A 3 45.02 -14.45 -43.60
N VAL A 4 44.37 -13.39 -43.14
CA VAL A 4 44.01 -13.09 -41.74
C VAL A 4 42.88 -14.00 -41.26
N ILE A 5 42.97 -14.59 -40.06
CA ILE A 5 41.79 -15.08 -39.32
C ILE A 5 41.83 -14.54 -37.88
N ARG A 6 41.00 -13.52 -37.64
CA ARG A 6 40.74 -12.88 -36.34
C ARG A 6 39.71 -13.69 -35.55
N HIS A 7 40.05 -14.04 -34.31
CA HIS A 7 39.14 -14.48 -33.25
C HIS A 7 38.12 -13.35 -32.92
N LYS A 8 36.92 -13.38 -33.50
CA LYS A 8 35.78 -12.54 -33.08
C LYS A 8 34.47 -13.32 -33.23
N SER A 9 34.11 -14.16 -32.25
CA SER A 9 32.74 -14.71 -32.21
C SER A 9 32.32 -15.26 -30.83
N ILE A 10 32.52 -14.52 -29.74
CA ILE A 10 31.93 -14.88 -28.43
C ILE A 10 31.38 -13.66 -27.65
N ARG A 11 31.76 -12.43 -27.99
CA ARG A 11 31.44 -11.23 -27.18
C ARG A 11 30.04 -10.64 -27.38
N HIS A 12 29.28 -11.08 -28.38
CA HIS A 12 27.98 -10.48 -28.71
C HIS A 12 26.77 -11.18 -28.06
N ALA A 13 26.92 -12.41 -27.55
CA ALA A 13 25.80 -13.15 -26.95
C ALA A 13 25.45 -12.69 -25.53
N PHE A 14 26.40 -12.11 -24.78
CA PHE A 14 26.19 -11.71 -23.39
C PHE A 14 25.47 -10.36 -23.21
N SER A 15 25.41 -9.53 -24.25
CA SER A 15 24.74 -8.22 -24.15
C SER A 15 23.21 -8.32 -24.29
N ALA A 16 22.71 -9.32 -25.02
CA ALA A 16 21.28 -9.46 -25.31
C ALA A 16 20.48 -9.99 -24.10
N ILE A 17 21.14 -10.67 -23.15
CA ILE A 17 20.47 -11.31 -22.01
C ILE A 17 20.19 -10.31 -20.87
N ARG A 18 20.88 -9.16 -20.80
CA ARG A 18 20.66 -8.16 -19.74
C ARG A 18 19.34 -7.38 -19.85
N HIS A 19 18.69 -7.41 -21.01
CA HIS A 19 17.43 -6.70 -21.23
C HIS A 19 16.17 -7.52 -20.91
N LEU A 20 16.32 -8.76 -20.42
CA LEU A 20 15.19 -9.60 -19.99
C LEU A 20 14.85 -9.48 -18.49
N SER A 21 15.54 -8.65 -17.72
CA SER A 21 15.00 -8.21 -16.45
C SER A 21 13.91 -7.20 -16.77
N SER A 22 12.64 -7.54 -16.50
CA SER A 22 11.54 -6.57 -16.44
C SER A 22 12.09 -5.26 -15.88
N ALA A 23 12.10 -4.20 -16.71
CA ALA A 23 12.59 -2.91 -16.26
C ALA A 23 11.65 -2.44 -15.16
N ALA A 24 12.07 -2.59 -13.89
CA ALA A 24 11.30 -2.12 -12.76
C ALA A 24 11.01 -0.64 -13.00
N LYS A 25 9.73 -0.31 -13.14
CA LYS A 25 9.29 1.07 -13.35
C LYS A 25 9.69 1.86 -12.11
N GLU A 26 10.50 2.89 -12.29
CA GLU A 26 10.82 3.81 -11.20
C GLU A 26 9.55 4.56 -10.81
N ILE A 27 9.17 4.42 -9.54
CA ILE A 27 7.99 5.05 -8.94
C ILE A 27 8.38 5.67 -7.60
N THR A 28 7.69 6.73 -7.21
CA THR A 28 7.85 7.32 -5.89
C THR A 28 7.27 6.39 -4.81
N VAL A 29 7.75 6.51 -3.57
CA VAL A 29 7.20 5.73 -2.44
C VAL A 29 5.70 5.97 -2.27
N ARG A 30 5.22 7.19 -2.53
CA ARG A 30 3.79 7.52 -2.51
C ARG A 30 3.00 6.69 -3.53
N GLU A 31 3.50 6.60 -4.76
CA GLU A 31 2.86 5.82 -5.82
C GLU A 31 2.92 4.32 -5.50
N ALA A 32 4.01 3.84 -4.90
CA ALA A 32 4.12 2.46 -4.46
C ALA A 32 3.08 2.11 -3.37
N LEU A 33 2.90 3.00 -2.38
CA LEU A 33 1.89 2.82 -1.33
C LEU A 33 0.46 2.86 -1.90
N ASN A 34 0.18 3.79 -2.82
CA ASN A 34 -1.11 3.85 -3.51
C ASN A 34 -1.37 2.57 -4.32
N SER A 35 -0.39 2.08 -5.09
CA SER A 35 -0.49 0.82 -5.85
C SER A 35 -0.77 -0.36 -4.95
N ALA A 36 -0.08 -0.46 -3.81
CA ALA A 36 -0.30 -1.54 -2.85
C ALA A 36 -1.72 -1.52 -2.26
N LEU A 37 -2.24 -0.34 -1.90
CA LEU A 37 -3.64 -0.22 -1.45
C LEU A 37 -4.61 -0.62 -2.56
N ASP A 38 -4.37 -0.15 -3.78
CA ASP A 38 -5.22 -0.43 -4.92
C ASP A 38 -5.28 -1.93 -5.27
N GLU A 39 -4.12 -2.60 -5.26
CA GLU A 39 -3.97 -4.03 -5.52
C GLU A 39 -4.72 -4.86 -4.47
N GLU A 40 -4.49 -4.59 -3.18
CA GLU A 40 -5.15 -5.32 -2.09
C GLU A 40 -6.66 -5.07 -2.03
N MET A 41 -7.10 -3.82 -2.20
CA MET A 41 -8.53 -3.49 -2.23
C MET A 41 -9.25 -4.08 -3.46
N SER A 42 -8.54 -4.24 -4.58
CA SER A 42 -9.08 -4.92 -5.77
C SER A 42 -9.15 -6.43 -5.58
N ALA A 43 -8.18 -7.03 -4.87
CA ALA A 43 -8.09 -8.47 -4.67
C ALA A 43 -9.08 -9.00 -3.61
N ASP A 44 -9.32 -8.24 -2.53
CA ASP A 44 -10.22 -8.64 -1.46
C ASP A 44 -11.32 -7.59 -1.20
N PRO A 45 -12.60 -7.91 -1.45
CA PRO A 45 -13.72 -6.98 -1.19
C PRO A 45 -13.89 -6.63 0.29
N LYS A 46 -13.24 -7.34 1.21
CA LYS A 46 -13.27 -7.06 2.66
C LYS A 46 -12.27 -5.99 3.08
N VAL A 47 -11.31 -5.63 2.22
CA VAL A 47 -10.25 -4.66 2.57
C VAL A 47 -10.76 -3.24 2.36
N PHE A 48 -10.73 -2.37 3.36
CA PHE A 48 -11.19 -0.99 3.17
C PHE A 48 -10.26 -0.01 3.87
N LEU A 49 -10.20 1.22 3.36
CA LEU A 49 -9.39 2.30 3.92
C LEU A 49 -10.27 3.18 4.80
N MET A 50 -9.78 3.54 5.98
CA MET A 50 -10.42 4.52 6.85
C MET A 50 -9.39 5.41 7.55
N GLY A 51 -9.76 6.66 7.78
CA GLY A 51 -8.93 7.63 8.47
C GLY A 51 -9.39 9.06 8.22
N GLU A 52 -8.64 10.02 8.74
CA GLU A 52 -8.92 11.43 8.50
C GLU A 52 -8.48 11.83 7.10
N GLU A 53 -9.39 12.47 6.36
CA GLU A 53 -9.11 13.08 5.04
C GLU A 53 -8.63 12.07 3.96
N VAL A 54 -8.87 10.77 4.14
CA VAL A 54 -8.45 9.73 3.19
C VAL A 54 -9.34 9.68 1.94
N GLY A 55 -10.59 10.13 2.04
CA GLY A 55 -11.59 10.11 0.98
C GLY A 55 -11.55 11.35 0.10
N GLU A 56 -12.41 12.33 0.40
CA GLU A 56 -12.63 13.52 -0.44
C GLU A 56 -11.36 14.35 -0.64
N TYR A 57 -10.53 14.43 0.40
CA TYR A 57 -9.25 15.13 0.33
C TYR A 57 -8.14 14.27 -0.31
N GLN A 58 -8.42 13.00 -0.65
CA GLN A 58 -7.49 12.07 -1.29
C GLN A 58 -6.21 11.82 -0.48
N GLY A 59 -6.30 11.92 0.85
CA GLY A 59 -5.20 11.77 1.80
C GLY A 59 -4.34 13.02 1.94
N ALA A 60 -3.90 13.29 3.18
CA ALA A 60 -3.06 14.46 3.50
C ALA A 60 -1.78 14.53 2.64
N TYR A 61 -1.18 13.36 2.37
CA TYR A 61 0.04 13.22 1.55
C TYR A 61 -0.20 12.65 0.15
N LYS A 62 -1.47 12.56 -0.27
CA LYS A 62 -1.90 12.01 -1.57
C LYS A 62 -1.58 10.53 -1.77
N ILE A 63 -1.57 9.75 -0.68
CA ILE A 63 -1.39 8.29 -0.73
C ILE A 63 -2.66 7.59 -1.21
N SER A 64 -3.85 8.06 -0.83
CA SER A 64 -5.14 7.45 -1.20
C SER A 64 -5.78 8.04 -2.47
N LYS A 65 -4.99 8.76 -3.27
CA LYS A 65 -5.46 9.43 -4.49
C LYS A 65 -6.16 8.46 -5.44
N GLY A 66 -7.38 8.82 -5.87
CA GLY A 66 -8.15 8.05 -6.85
C GLY A 66 -8.90 6.83 -6.27
N LEU A 67 -8.69 6.49 -5.00
CA LEU A 67 -9.28 5.29 -4.40
C LEU A 67 -10.77 5.48 -4.10
N LEU A 68 -11.19 6.67 -3.66
CA LEU A 68 -12.61 6.97 -3.40
C LEU A 68 -13.43 6.87 -4.69
N GLU A 69 -12.92 7.44 -5.78
CA GLU A 69 -13.58 7.40 -7.08
C GLU A 69 -13.67 5.96 -7.63
N LYS A 70 -12.67 5.12 -7.33
CA LYS A 70 -12.61 3.72 -7.80
C LYS A 70 -13.48 2.77 -6.98
N PHE A 71 -13.46 2.88 -5.65
CA PHE A 71 -14.09 1.89 -4.74
C PHE A 71 -15.34 2.40 -4.03
N GLY A 72 -15.60 3.71 -4.06
CA GLY A 72 -16.76 4.34 -3.45
C GLY A 72 -16.65 4.56 -1.94
N PRO A 73 -17.61 5.30 -1.36
CA PRO A 73 -17.59 5.73 0.04
C PRO A 73 -17.77 4.59 1.05
N GLU A 74 -18.21 3.41 0.60
CA GLU A 74 -18.31 2.21 1.45
C GLU A 74 -16.95 1.55 1.72
N ARG A 75 -15.92 1.91 0.94
CA ARG A 75 -14.59 1.27 0.97
C ARG A 75 -13.44 2.26 1.22
N VAL A 76 -13.71 3.56 1.12
CA VAL A 76 -12.80 4.65 1.50
C VAL A 76 -13.58 5.61 2.40
N LEU A 77 -13.34 5.53 3.72
CA LEU A 77 -14.17 6.17 4.73
C LEU A 77 -13.41 7.30 5.43
N ASP A 78 -13.91 8.52 5.26
CA ASP A 78 -13.49 9.66 6.07
C ASP A 78 -14.04 9.54 7.50
N THR A 79 -13.18 9.72 8.49
CA THR A 79 -13.54 9.66 9.91
C THR A 79 -13.49 11.04 10.57
N PRO A 80 -14.26 11.28 11.64
CA PRO A 80 -14.02 12.43 12.52
C PRO A 80 -12.60 12.40 13.11
N ILE A 81 -12.12 13.56 13.55
CA ILE A 81 -10.82 13.74 14.23
C ILE A 81 -10.88 13.10 15.62
N THR A 82 -10.77 11.78 15.68
CA THR A 82 -10.86 10.96 16.89
C THR A 82 -10.11 9.65 16.69
N GLU A 83 -8.80 9.71 16.85
CA GLU A 83 -7.85 8.62 16.62
C GLU A 83 -8.20 7.34 17.38
N ALA A 84 -8.53 7.48 18.67
CA ALA A 84 -8.96 6.35 19.48
C ALA A 84 -10.24 5.70 18.94
N GLY A 85 -11.19 6.52 18.49
CA GLY A 85 -12.50 6.05 18.02
C GLY A 85 -12.37 5.21 16.76
N PHE A 86 -11.75 5.77 15.72
CA PHE A 86 -11.61 5.04 14.46
C PHE A 86 -10.64 3.86 14.56
N ALA A 87 -9.60 3.94 15.40
CA ALA A 87 -8.72 2.80 15.66
C ALA A 87 -9.47 1.65 16.35
N GLY A 88 -10.31 1.97 17.34
CA GLY A 88 -11.16 0.97 18.01
C GLY A 88 -12.14 0.31 17.03
N ILE A 89 -12.77 1.10 16.15
CA ILE A 89 -13.64 0.59 15.08
C ILE A 89 -12.87 -0.33 14.15
N GLY A 90 -11.67 0.08 13.70
CA GLY A 90 -10.80 -0.75 12.87
C GLY A 90 -10.45 -2.08 13.54
N VAL A 91 -10.10 -2.07 14.82
CA VAL A 91 -9.85 -3.32 15.57
C VAL A 91 -11.11 -4.20 15.62
N GLY A 92 -12.28 -3.62 15.90
CA GLY A 92 -13.55 -4.34 15.89
C GLY A 92 -13.90 -4.93 14.53
N ALA A 93 -13.71 -4.19 13.45
CA ALA A 93 -13.94 -4.64 12.08
C ALA A 93 -13.00 -5.80 11.70
N ALA A 94 -11.72 -5.72 12.10
CA ALA A 94 -10.76 -6.81 11.91
C ALA A 94 -11.18 -8.08 12.68
N TYR A 95 -11.75 -7.93 13.88
CA TYR A 95 -12.28 -9.05 14.65
C TYR A 95 -13.54 -9.67 14.02
N TYR A 96 -14.36 -8.86 13.34
CA TYR A 96 -15.49 -9.35 12.56
C TYR A 96 -15.07 -10.08 11.28
N GLY A 97 -13.79 -9.98 10.89
CA GLY A 97 -13.23 -10.66 9.72
C GLY A 97 -13.11 -9.79 8.47
N LEU A 98 -13.21 -8.46 8.62
CA LEU A 98 -12.88 -7.50 7.57
C LEU A 98 -11.37 -7.16 7.56
N GLY A 99 -10.92 -6.46 6.52
CA GLY A 99 -9.53 -6.02 6.35
C GLY A 99 -9.37 -4.50 6.44
N PRO A 100 -9.56 -3.87 7.60
CA PRO A 100 -9.40 -2.42 7.73
C PRO A 100 -7.94 -2.01 7.59
N VAL A 101 -7.67 -1.03 6.71
CA VAL A 101 -6.45 -0.25 6.66
C VAL A 101 -6.74 1.09 7.34
N VAL A 102 -6.10 1.33 8.48
CA VAL A 102 -6.32 2.54 9.29
C VAL A 102 -5.16 3.52 9.06
N GLU A 103 -5.46 4.69 8.52
CA GLU A 103 -4.49 5.77 8.33
C GLU A 103 -4.55 6.78 9.47
N PHE A 104 -3.42 7.00 10.15
CA PHE A 104 -3.22 8.18 10.98
C PHE A 104 -2.47 9.22 10.16
N MET A 105 -2.96 10.47 10.16
CA MET A 105 -2.33 11.55 9.38
C MET A 105 -0.82 11.68 9.67
N THR A 106 -0.44 11.61 10.94
CA THR A 106 0.95 11.37 11.35
C THR A 106 0.99 10.43 12.55
N PHE A 107 2.10 9.74 12.74
CA PHE A 107 2.22 8.79 13.84
C PHE A 107 2.22 9.45 15.23
N ASN A 108 2.43 10.77 15.33
CA ASN A 108 2.32 11.51 16.59
C ASN A 108 0.90 11.40 17.18
N PHE A 109 -0.12 11.40 16.33
CA PHE A 109 -1.52 11.30 16.74
C PHE A 109 -1.94 9.87 17.11
N SER A 110 -1.18 8.86 16.65
CA SER A 110 -1.41 7.46 17.04
C SER A 110 -1.28 7.24 18.55
N MET A 111 -0.60 8.14 19.27
CA MET A 111 -0.50 8.11 20.72
C MET A 111 -1.87 8.19 21.41
N GLN A 112 -2.85 8.88 20.81
CA GLN A 112 -4.23 8.91 21.32
C GLN A 112 -4.93 7.55 21.18
N ALA A 113 -4.52 6.73 20.21
CA ALA A 113 -5.07 5.40 19.93
C ALA A 113 -4.23 4.24 20.47
N ILE A 114 -3.16 4.52 21.22
CA ILE A 114 -2.16 3.52 21.59
C ILE A 114 -2.73 2.35 22.40
N ASP A 115 -3.77 2.60 23.21
CA ASP A 115 -4.44 1.54 23.96
C ASP A 115 -5.11 0.51 23.01
N HIS A 116 -5.78 0.97 21.95
CA HIS A 116 -6.34 0.08 20.94
C HIS A 116 -5.24 -0.64 20.15
N ILE A 117 -4.15 0.04 19.80
CA ILE A 117 -3.03 -0.58 19.06
C ILE A 117 -2.38 -1.70 19.89
N ILE A 118 -2.10 -1.46 21.17
CA ILE A 118 -1.34 -2.39 22.01
C ILE A 118 -2.25 -3.42 22.68
N ASN A 119 -3.27 -2.96 23.39
CA ASN A 119 -4.07 -3.84 24.24
C ASN A 119 -5.20 -4.53 23.47
N SER A 120 -5.79 -3.85 22.48
CA SER A 120 -6.86 -4.44 21.67
C SER A 120 -6.30 -5.20 20.45
N ALA A 121 -5.39 -4.64 19.66
CA ALA A 121 -4.88 -5.31 18.47
C ALA A 121 -3.73 -6.28 18.76
N ALA A 122 -2.59 -5.79 19.27
CA ALA A 122 -1.34 -6.56 19.31
C ALA A 122 -1.38 -7.77 20.27
N LYS A 123 -2.03 -7.64 21.44
CA LYS A 123 -2.09 -8.73 22.43
C LYS A 123 -3.07 -9.85 22.05
N LYS A 124 -3.89 -9.67 21.02
CA LYS A 124 -4.85 -10.69 20.60
C LYS A 124 -4.23 -11.63 19.57
N LYS A 125 -4.28 -12.93 19.86
CA LYS A 125 -3.96 -13.97 18.85
C LYS A 125 -5.23 -14.28 18.05
N LYS A 126 -5.17 -14.21 16.71
CA LYS A 126 -6.17 -14.85 15.85
C LYS A 126 -6.22 -16.33 16.25
N LYS A 127 -7.40 -16.81 16.66
CA LYS A 127 -7.66 -18.24 16.86
C LYS A 127 -8.01 -18.87 15.52
#